data_AF-K7KVU6-F1
#
_entry.id   AF-K7KVU6-F1
#
_cell.length_a   1.000
_cell.length_b   1.000
_cell.length_c   1.000
_cell.angle_alpha   90.00
_cell.angle_beta   90.00
_cell.angle_gamma   90.00
#
_symmetry.space_group_name_H-M   'P 1'
#
loop_
_entity.id
_entity.type
_entity.pdbx_description
1 polymer ?
#
loop_
_entity_poly.entity_id
_entity_poly.type
_entity_poly.pdbx_seq_one_letter_code
_entity_poly.pdbx_strand_id
1 'polypeptide(L)'
;MPSNNPYGSTYFKHPSGRMSNGRLIIDFIALNKNSFEEKRIKLDEAAYSLSTQLDWFKKLMPSLCNSIKECNNYIKNSLFPVGEIGGNDINAIIPYKNITALGELELIEEGAVNLVIPGNFPIGCLMAYNAFIKYYNEQLKKAIKILRQENTNAKITYFDYYGATECFSSDKIETFRACCGKGEPYNLSLQIYCGSPAATVCPDPSKHIN
;
A
#
# COMPACT_ATOMS: atom_id res chain seq x y z
N MET A 1 2.03 -19.82 -19.72
CA MET A 1 1.04 -20.90 -19.53
C MET A 1 -0.22 -20.56 -20.32
N PRO A 2 -0.95 -21.52 -20.90
CA PRO A 2 -2.12 -21.23 -21.73
C PRO A 2 -3.20 -20.55 -20.89
N SER A 3 -3.69 -19.40 -21.35
CA SER A 3 -4.67 -18.54 -20.67
C SER A 3 -6.07 -19.14 -20.51
N ASN A 4 -6.31 -20.37 -20.98
CA ASN A 4 -7.65 -20.88 -21.33
C ASN A 4 -8.10 -22.14 -20.55
N ASN A 5 -7.54 -22.44 -19.37
CA ASN A 5 -8.13 -23.46 -18.46
C ASN A 5 -9.04 -22.79 -17.40
N PRO A 6 -10.00 -23.49 -16.73
CA PRO A 6 -11.21 -22.93 -16.10
C PRO A 6 -10.98 -22.22 -14.75
N TYR A 7 -9.83 -21.58 -14.64
CA TYR A 7 -9.42 -20.65 -13.61
C TYR A 7 -10.43 -19.50 -13.46
N GLY A 8 -11.21 -19.48 -12.38
CA GLY A 8 -12.24 -18.44 -12.17
C GLY A 8 -13.68 -18.82 -12.50
N SER A 9 -13.92 -19.96 -13.15
CA SER A 9 -15.25 -20.38 -13.62
C SER A 9 -16.32 -20.46 -12.53
N THR A 10 -15.95 -20.78 -11.29
CA THR A 10 -16.92 -20.92 -10.18
C THR A 10 -17.26 -19.61 -9.51
N TYR A 11 -16.30 -18.69 -9.35
CA TYR A 11 -16.52 -17.39 -8.69
C TYR A 11 -16.78 -16.25 -9.70
N PHE A 12 -15.81 -15.96 -10.58
CA PHE A 12 -15.88 -14.88 -11.57
C PHE A 12 -16.79 -15.21 -12.76
N LYS A 13 -17.13 -16.48 -12.96
CA LYS A 13 -17.94 -16.98 -14.10
C LYS A 13 -17.31 -16.72 -15.48
N HIS A 14 -16.03 -16.34 -15.52
CA HIS A 14 -15.20 -16.24 -16.73
C HIS A 14 -13.76 -16.67 -16.42
N PRO A 15 -12.93 -17.03 -17.43
CA PRO A 15 -11.50 -17.26 -17.23
C PRO A 15 -10.84 -16.00 -16.65
N SER A 16 -10.27 -16.11 -15.45
CA SER A 16 -9.55 -15.01 -14.79
C SER A 16 -8.03 -15.06 -15.02
N GLY A 17 -7.52 -16.15 -15.59
CA GLY A 17 -6.09 -16.39 -15.79
C GLY A 17 -5.31 -16.73 -14.51
N ARG A 18 -5.98 -16.87 -13.35
CA ARG A 18 -5.36 -17.15 -12.04
C ARG A 18 -5.45 -18.64 -11.71
N MET A 19 -4.35 -19.29 -11.31
CA MET A 19 -4.30 -20.75 -11.04
C MET A 19 -5.13 -21.22 -9.82
N SER A 20 -6.46 -21.03 -9.82
CA SER A 20 -7.39 -21.42 -8.74
C SER A 20 -8.87 -21.32 -9.21
N ASN A 21 -9.85 -21.27 -8.29
CA ASN A 21 -11.24 -20.85 -8.58
C ASN A 21 -11.37 -19.35 -8.97
N GLY A 22 -10.27 -18.76 -9.41
CA GLY A 22 -10.04 -17.37 -9.73
C GLY A 22 -9.66 -16.54 -8.52
N ARG A 23 -9.94 -16.99 -7.30
CA ARG A 23 -9.55 -16.26 -6.08
C ARG A 23 -8.17 -16.72 -5.60
N LEU A 24 -7.29 -15.77 -5.31
CA LEU A 24 -5.96 -15.95 -4.71
C LEU A 24 -5.97 -15.33 -3.30
N ILE A 25 -4.92 -15.57 -2.50
CA ILE A 25 -4.76 -14.97 -1.15
C ILE A 25 -5.00 -13.45 -1.19
N ILE A 26 -4.56 -12.79 -2.26
CA ILE A 26 -4.75 -11.36 -2.52
C ILE A 26 -6.23 -10.90 -2.60
N ASP A 27 -7.18 -11.77 -2.94
CA ASP A 27 -8.61 -11.40 -2.97
C ASP A 27 -9.22 -11.33 -1.57
N PHE A 28 -8.47 -11.79 -0.56
CA PHE A 28 -8.92 -11.83 0.82
C PHE A 28 -8.14 -10.87 1.73
N ILE A 29 -7.05 -10.22 1.28
CA ILE A 29 -6.21 -9.37 2.17
C ILE A 29 -6.91 -8.11 2.69
N ALA A 30 -7.98 -7.67 2.03
CA ALA A 30 -8.82 -6.58 2.54
C ALA A 30 -9.74 -7.06 3.68
N LEU A 31 -9.97 -8.38 3.79
CA LEU A 31 -10.84 -8.96 4.80
C LEU A 31 -10.10 -9.07 6.13
N ASN A 32 -10.87 -8.96 7.20
CA ASN A 32 -10.37 -9.16 8.55
C ASN A 32 -9.86 -10.60 8.77
N LYS A 33 -9.00 -10.76 9.78
CA LYS A 33 -8.46 -12.04 10.22
C LYS A 33 -9.56 -13.10 10.49
N ASN A 34 -10.68 -12.70 11.08
CA ASN A 34 -11.79 -13.61 11.42
C ASN A 34 -12.35 -14.32 10.17
N SER A 35 -12.40 -13.63 9.02
CA SER A 35 -12.85 -14.19 7.74
C SER A 35 -11.97 -15.35 7.24
N PHE A 36 -10.73 -15.43 7.70
CA PHE A 36 -9.80 -16.53 7.41
C PHE A 36 -9.87 -17.63 8.47
N GLU A 37 -9.98 -17.26 9.75
CA GLU A 37 -10.10 -18.21 10.86
C GLU A 37 -11.38 -19.06 10.74
N GLU A 38 -12.50 -18.47 10.31
CA GLU A 38 -13.74 -19.20 9.96
C GLU A 38 -13.51 -20.28 8.90
N LYS A 39 -12.57 -20.05 7.99
CA LYS A 39 -12.17 -20.99 6.93
C LYS A 39 -11.03 -21.91 7.35
N ARG A 40 -10.62 -21.87 8.63
CA ARG A 40 -9.49 -22.61 9.19
C ARG A 40 -8.16 -22.31 8.50
N ILE A 41 -8.02 -21.09 7.98
CA ILE A 41 -6.77 -20.58 7.40
C ILE A 41 -6.13 -19.66 8.43
N LYS A 42 -4.91 -19.99 8.84
CA LYS A 42 -4.09 -19.10 9.66
C LYS A 42 -3.26 -18.21 8.73
N LEU A 43 -3.55 -16.91 8.73
CA LEU A 43 -2.79 -15.91 7.99
C LEU A 43 -2.47 -14.77 8.96
N ASP A 44 -1.24 -14.75 9.47
CA ASP A 44 -0.83 -13.77 10.48
C ASP A 44 -0.75 -12.34 9.86
N GLU A 45 -0.51 -12.24 8.55
CA GLU A 45 -0.51 -11.00 7.77
C GLU A 45 -1.91 -10.35 7.69
N ALA A 46 -2.99 -11.16 7.77
CA ALA A 46 -4.36 -10.62 7.79
C ALA A 46 -4.69 -9.87 9.09
N ALA A 47 -3.84 -9.96 10.11
CA ALA A 47 -3.95 -9.13 11.31
C ALA A 47 -3.76 -7.63 11.01
N TYR A 48 -3.21 -7.29 9.84
CA TYR A 48 -2.96 -5.91 9.41
C TYR A 48 -3.81 -5.51 8.18
N SER A 49 -4.90 -6.23 7.92
CA SER A 49 -5.80 -5.92 6.80
C SER A 49 -6.32 -4.48 6.83
N LEU A 50 -6.77 -3.96 5.69
CA LEU A 50 -7.38 -2.62 5.62
C LEU A 50 -8.55 -2.49 6.62
N SER A 51 -9.42 -3.51 6.70
CA SER A 51 -10.53 -3.54 7.66
C SER A 51 -10.02 -3.43 9.11
N THR A 52 -8.95 -4.14 9.45
CA THR A 52 -8.36 -4.08 10.80
C THR A 52 -7.73 -2.71 11.10
N GLN A 53 -7.08 -2.09 10.12
CA GLN A 53 -6.54 -0.74 10.28
C GLN A 53 -7.66 0.31 10.48
N LEU A 54 -8.79 0.14 9.81
CA LEU A 54 -9.98 0.97 10.01
C LEU A 54 -10.60 0.76 11.40
N ASP A 55 -10.69 -0.49 11.87
CA ASP A 55 -11.12 -0.79 13.25
C ASP A 55 -10.20 -0.13 14.29
N TRP A 56 -8.89 -0.14 14.08
CA TRP A 56 -7.93 0.54 14.95
C TRP A 56 -8.13 2.04 14.94
N PHE A 57 -8.33 2.63 13.76
CA PHE A 57 -8.66 4.04 13.63
C PHE A 57 -9.93 4.40 14.42
N LYS A 58 -11.02 3.63 14.26
CA LYS A 58 -12.27 3.85 15.02
C LYS A 58 -12.07 3.73 16.53
N LYS A 59 -11.24 2.79 16.98
CA LYS A 59 -10.86 2.64 18.41
C LYS A 59 -9.97 3.77 18.95
N LEU A 60 -9.19 4.41 18.08
CA LEU A 60 -8.35 5.56 18.43
C LEU A 60 -9.19 6.84 18.56
N MET A 61 -10.28 6.99 17.80
CA MET A 61 -11.07 8.22 17.79
C MET A 61 -11.49 8.73 19.19
N PRO A 62 -11.99 7.89 20.13
CA PRO A 62 -12.33 8.34 21.48
C PRO A 62 -11.17 8.93 22.29
N SER A 63 -9.91 8.66 21.95
CA SER A 63 -8.76 9.30 22.63
C SER A 63 -8.38 10.65 22.04
N LEU A 64 -8.93 11.03 20.88
CA LEU A 64 -8.62 12.27 20.16
C LEU A 64 -9.74 13.32 20.29
N CYS A 65 -10.97 12.91 20.57
CA CYS A 65 -12.13 13.77 20.67
C CYS A 65 -13.16 13.21 21.67
N ASN A 66 -13.88 14.10 22.37
CA ASN A 66 -14.80 13.75 23.44
C ASN A 66 -16.28 13.89 23.06
N SER A 67 -16.59 14.40 21.87
CA SER A 67 -17.96 14.57 21.38
C SER A 67 -18.05 14.34 19.87
N ILE A 68 -19.22 13.95 19.38
CA ILE A 68 -19.47 13.74 17.94
C ILE A 68 -19.09 14.99 17.12
N LYS A 69 -19.43 16.18 17.62
CA LYS A 69 -19.09 17.45 16.94
C LYS A 69 -17.58 17.67 16.87
N GLU A 70 -16.86 17.38 17.95
CA GLU A 70 -15.41 17.47 17.99
C GLU A 70 -14.75 16.45 17.07
N CYS A 71 -15.22 15.20 17.07
CA CYS A 71 -14.73 14.15 16.18
C CYS A 71 -14.96 14.51 14.71
N ASN A 72 -16.15 14.98 14.35
CA ASN A 72 -16.46 15.43 13.00
C ASN A 72 -15.53 16.59 12.57
N ASN A 73 -15.26 17.53 13.47
CA ASN A 73 -14.33 18.63 13.19
C ASN A 73 -12.88 18.12 13.06
N TYR A 74 -12.46 17.18 13.91
CA TYR A 74 -11.12 16.60 13.88
C TYR A 74 -10.87 15.85 12.57
N ILE A 75 -11.78 14.96 12.20
CA ILE A 75 -11.72 14.18 10.95
C ILE A 75 -11.73 15.13 9.75
N LYS A 76 -12.64 16.11 9.72
CA LYS A 76 -12.73 17.08 8.61
C LYS A 76 -11.43 17.87 8.39
N ASN A 77 -10.69 18.18 9.45
CA ASN A 77 -9.43 18.93 9.38
C ASN A 77 -8.18 18.04 9.28
N SER A 78 -8.35 16.72 9.27
CA SER A 78 -7.24 15.76 9.15
C SER A 78 -6.94 15.45 7.69
N LEU A 79 -5.69 15.05 7.43
CA LEU A 79 -5.24 14.51 6.15
C LEU A 79 -5.11 13.00 6.27
N PHE A 80 -5.79 12.26 5.41
CA PHE A 80 -5.78 10.80 5.41
C PHE A 80 -4.95 10.29 4.23
N PRO A 81 -3.72 9.81 4.45
CA PRO A 81 -3.02 9.03 3.45
C PRO A 81 -3.71 7.66 3.36
N VAL A 82 -4.31 7.35 2.21
CA VAL A 82 -5.08 6.12 2.00
C VAL A 82 -4.59 5.38 0.77
N GLY A 83 -4.26 4.11 0.94
CA GLY A 83 -3.71 3.27 -0.12
C GLY A 83 -2.66 2.34 0.44
N GLU A 84 -2.01 1.60 -0.45
CA GLU A 84 -0.85 0.78 -0.08
C GLU A 84 0.34 1.71 0.21
N ILE A 85 0.80 1.71 1.45
CA ILE A 85 1.98 2.47 1.90
C ILE A 85 3.02 1.47 2.38
N GLY A 86 4.20 1.48 1.76
CA GLY A 86 5.26 0.51 2.02
C GLY A 86 5.28 -0.65 1.01
N GLY A 87 6.15 -1.62 1.26
CA GLY A 87 6.26 -2.83 0.44
C GLY A 87 5.73 -4.05 1.19
N ASN A 88 4.90 -4.86 0.55
CA ASN A 88 4.65 -6.24 0.94
C ASN A 88 5.31 -7.19 -0.08
N ASP A 89 5.37 -8.48 0.23
CA ASP A 89 5.76 -9.56 -0.70
C ASP A 89 4.81 -9.67 -1.91
N ILE A 90 3.56 -9.24 -1.76
CA ILE A 90 2.53 -9.23 -2.82
C ILE A 90 2.87 -8.29 -3.97
N ASN A 91 3.61 -7.21 -3.72
CA ASN A 91 4.11 -6.26 -4.72
C ASN A 91 4.83 -6.98 -5.87
N ALA A 92 5.55 -8.08 -5.59
CA ALA A 92 6.18 -8.91 -6.59
C ALA A 92 5.21 -9.65 -7.54
N ILE A 93 3.91 -9.76 -7.20
CA ILE A 93 2.91 -10.61 -7.87
C ILE A 93 1.76 -9.78 -8.50
N ILE A 94 1.81 -8.44 -8.49
CA ILE A 94 0.70 -7.56 -8.94
C ILE A 94 0.41 -7.51 -10.48
N PRO A 95 1.11 -8.15 -11.45
CA PRO A 95 0.70 -8.07 -12.87
C PRO A 95 -0.75 -8.48 -13.22
N TYR A 96 -1.57 -8.96 -12.27
CA TYR A 96 -2.91 -9.53 -12.50
C TYR A 96 -4.06 -8.89 -11.67
N LYS A 97 -3.93 -7.64 -11.20
CA LYS A 97 -4.99 -6.96 -10.42
C LYS A 97 -5.74 -5.90 -11.25
N ASN A 98 -7.08 -5.90 -11.15
CA ASN A 98 -7.92 -4.76 -11.48
C ASN A 98 -7.96 -3.82 -10.26
N ILE A 99 -7.72 -2.51 -10.46
CA ILE A 99 -7.75 -1.49 -9.39
C ILE A 99 -9.21 -1.14 -9.02
N THR A 100 -10.05 -2.15 -8.80
CA THR A 100 -11.42 -1.98 -8.32
C THR A 100 -11.49 -1.85 -6.80
N ALA A 101 -10.37 -2.06 -6.10
CA ALA A 101 -10.33 -2.10 -4.63
C ALA A 101 -10.45 -0.73 -3.92
N LEU A 102 -10.61 0.36 -4.65
CA LEU A 102 -10.89 1.67 -4.05
C LEU A 102 -12.38 1.99 -3.96
N GLY A 103 -13.26 1.11 -4.47
CA GLY A 103 -14.67 1.42 -4.75
C GLY A 103 -15.48 1.96 -3.58
N GLU A 104 -15.10 1.69 -2.33
CA GLU A 104 -15.78 2.23 -1.15
C GLU A 104 -14.72 2.64 -0.14
N LEU A 105 -14.44 3.94 -0.05
CA LEU A 105 -13.59 4.50 0.99
C LEU A 105 -14.45 4.76 2.22
N GLU A 106 -14.58 3.76 3.09
CA GLU A 106 -15.29 3.83 4.38
C GLU A 106 -14.90 5.09 5.20
N LEU A 107 -13.67 5.58 5.06
CA LEU A 107 -13.22 6.84 5.67
C LEU A 107 -14.05 8.07 5.26
N ILE A 108 -14.53 8.13 4.02
CA ILE A 108 -15.38 9.23 3.54
C ILE A 108 -16.74 9.18 4.24
N GLU A 109 -17.28 7.98 4.48
CA GLU A 109 -18.51 7.79 5.25
C GLU A 109 -18.33 8.19 6.72
N GLU A 110 -17.14 7.97 7.28
CA GLU A 110 -16.74 8.46 8.61
C GLU A 110 -16.46 9.99 8.66
N GLY A 111 -16.63 10.69 7.53
CA GLY A 111 -16.52 12.16 7.44
C GLY A 111 -15.17 12.69 6.98
N ALA A 112 -14.25 11.83 6.54
CA ALA A 112 -12.97 12.26 5.98
C ALA A 112 -13.19 13.01 4.66
N VAL A 113 -12.63 14.22 4.57
CA VAL A 113 -12.75 15.05 3.36
C VAL A 113 -11.42 15.37 2.70
N ASN A 114 -10.27 15.13 3.34
CA ASN A 114 -8.96 15.33 2.72
C ASN A 114 -8.22 14.00 2.64
N LEU A 115 -8.20 13.41 1.44
CA LEU A 115 -7.55 12.13 1.21
C LEU A 115 -6.36 12.33 0.27
N VAL A 116 -5.26 11.64 0.58
CA VAL A 116 -4.10 11.54 -0.28
C VAL A 116 -3.89 10.09 -0.63
N ILE A 117 -3.93 9.78 -1.93
CA ILE A 117 -3.74 8.42 -2.44
C ILE A 117 -2.38 8.38 -3.12
N PRO A 118 -1.36 7.76 -2.50
CA PRO A 118 -0.05 7.64 -3.11
C PRO A 118 -0.06 6.64 -4.26
N GLY A 119 0.57 7.01 -5.38
CA GLY A 119 1.09 6.04 -6.33
C GLY A 119 2.27 5.27 -5.74
N ASN A 120 2.70 4.22 -6.40
CA ASN A 120 3.87 3.46 -5.96
C ASN A 120 5.16 4.05 -6.59
N PHE A 121 6.30 3.90 -5.91
CA PHE A 121 7.61 4.34 -6.37
C PHE A 121 8.29 3.25 -7.25
N PRO A 122 9.26 3.61 -8.11
CA PRO A 122 10.09 2.64 -8.81
C PRO A 122 10.94 1.82 -7.83
N ILE A 123 11.13 0.54 -8.10
CA ILE A 123 12.03 -0.33 -7.33
C ILE A 123 13.34 -0.50 -8.09
N GLY A 124 14.32 0.33 -7.72
CA GLY A 124 15.71 0.22 -8.19
C GLY A 124 15.83 -0.07 -9.69
N CYS A 125 16.68 -1.03 -10.04
CA CYS A 125 16.96 -1.43 -11.43
C CYS A 125 15.99 -2.47 -12.00
N LEU A 126 14.90 -2.82 -11.30
CA LEU A 126 13.97 -3.87 -11.74
C LEU A 126 13.05 -3.35 -12.85
N MET A 127 13.54 -3.33 -14.09
CA MET A 127 12.83 -2.73 -15.23
C MET A 127 11.41 -3.26 -15.44
N ALA A 128 11.23 -4.59 -15.37
CA ALA A 128 9.91 -5.21 -15.52
C ALA A 128 8.95 -4.77 -14.41
N TYR A 129 9.46 -4.63 -13.19
CA TYR A 129 8.70 -4.15 -12.05
C TYR A 129 8.33 -2.67 -12.22
N ASN A 130 9.28 -1.82 -12.64
CA ASN A 130 9.03 -0.40 -12.88
C ASN A 130 8.02 -0.18 -14.01
N ALA A 131 8.06 -0.99 -15.07
CA ALA A 131 7.04 -0.96 -16.13
C ALA A 131 5.65 -1.29 -15.57
N PHE A 132 5.57 -2.28 -14.68
CA PHE A 132 4.34 -2.62 -13.98
C PHE A 132 3.86 -1.47 -13.06
N ILE A 133 4.74 -0.85 -12.28
CA ILE A 133 4.39 0.29 -11.41
C ILE A 133 3.84 1.46 -12.23
N LYS A 134 4.44 1.77 -13.39
CA LYS A 134 3.90 2.80 -14.30
C LYS A 134 2.47 2.45 -14.72
N TYR A 135 2.22 1.20 -15.13
CA TYR A 135 0.88 0.75 -15.49
C TYR A 135 -0.09 0.85 -14.31
N TYR A 136 0.30 0.39 -13.13
CA TYR A 136 -0.48 0.48 -11.90
C TYR A 136 -0.86 1.93 -11.56
N ASN A 137 0.12 2.84 -11.56
CA ASN A 137 -0.11 4.26 -11.27
C ASN A 137 -1.07 4.91 -12.29
N GLU A 138 -1.02 4.52 -13.57
CA GLU A 138 -1.98 4.99 -14.58
C GLU A 138 -3.40 4.48 -14.32
N GLN A 139 -3.56 3.21 -13.93
CA GLN A 139 -4.87 2.69 -13.54
C GLN A 139 -5.36 3.34 -12.23
N LEU A 140 -4.46 3.66 -11.30
CA LEU A 140 -4.78 4.31 -10.04
C LEU A 140 -5.33 5.72 -10.28
N LYS A 141 -4.71 6.49 -11.18
CA LYS A 141 -5.22 7.80 -11.60
C LYS A 141 -6.64 7.72 -12.18
N LYS A 142 -6.95 6.68 -12.96
CA LYS A 142 -8.30 6.45 -13.49
C LYS A 142 -9.31 6.13 -12.38
N ALA A 143 -8.95 5.27 -11.43
CA ALA A 143 -9.78 4.98 -10.27
C ALA A 143 -10.03 6.23 -9.42
N ILE A 144 -8.99 7.04 -9.16
CA ILE A 144 -9.11 8.31 -8.44
C ILE A 144 -10.04 9.29 -9.17
N LYS A 145 -10.02 9.31 -10.51
CA LYS A 145 -10.95 10.13 -11.29
C LYS A 145 -12.40 9.73 -11.05
N ILE A 146 -12.70 8.45 -10.99
CA ILE A 146 -14.05 7.92 -10.69
C ILE A 146 -14.44 8.29 -9.25
N LEU A 147 -13.56 8.04 -8.27
CA LEU A 147 -13.83 8.35 -6.86
C LEU A 147 -14.12 9.84 -6.63
N ARG A 148 -13.41 10.73 -7.32
CA ARG A 148 -13.66 12.18 -7.26
C ARG A 148 -15.05 12.55 -7.81
N GLN A 149 -15.57 11.81 -8.78
CA GLN A 149 -16.91 12.03 -9.32
C GLN A 149 -17.99 11.52 -8.37
N GLU A 150 -17.74 10.39 -7.72
CA GLU A 150 -18.67 9.77 -6.77
C GLU A 150 -18.69 10.47 -5.40
N ASN A 151 -17.60 11.14 -5.02
CA ASN A 151 -17.42 11.75 -3.70
C ASN A 151 -17.10 13.25 -3.78
N THR A 152 -18.05 14.05 -4.28
CA THR A 152 -17.82 15.49 -4.53
C THR A 152 -17.57 16.33 -3.28
N ASN A 153 -17.93 15.82 -2.10
CA ASN A 153 -17.66 16.42 -0.79
C ASN A 153 -16.22 16.18 -0.30
N ALA A 154 -15.48 15.25 -0.91
CA ALA A 154 -14.13 14.89 -0.53
C ALA A 154 -13.09 15.40 -1.56
N LYS A 155 -12.02 16.02 -1.06
CA LYS A 155 -10.83 16.36 -1.80
C LYS A 155 -9.86 15.17 -1.81
N ILE A 156 -9.90 14.40 -2.89
CA ILE A 156 -9.03 13.25 -3.10
C ILE A 156 -7.83 13.68 -3.97
N THR A 157 -6.62 13.62 -3.43
CA THR A 157 -5.37 14.06 -4.09
C THR A 157 -4.51 12.84 -4.43
N TYR A 158 -4.09 12.71 -5.69
CA TYR A 158 -3.06 11.73 -6.06
C TYR A 158 -1.69 12.26 -5.66
N PHE A 159 -0.87 11.44 -5.01
CA PHE A 159 0.52 11.77 -4.71
C PHE A 159 1.47 10.94 -5.59
N ASP A 160 2.26 11.63 -6.41
CA ASP A 160 3.13 10.97 -7.39
C ASP A 160 4.48 10.56 -6.79
N TYR A 161 4.50 9.50 -5.97
CA TYR A 161 5.76 8.96 -5.45
C TYR A 161 6.75 8.61 -6.56
N TYR A 162 6.24 8.10 -7.68
CA TYR A 162 7.08 7.71 -8.81
C TYR A 162 7.91 8.89 -9.33
N GLY A 163 7.25 9.99 -9.72
CA GLY A 163 7.94 11.19 -10.19
C GLY A 163 8.80 11.85 -9.10
N ALA A 164 8.35 11.83 -7.84
CA ALA A 164 9.12 12.40 -6.73
C ALA A 164 10.46 11.70 -6.51
N THR A 165 10.54 10.39 -6.76
CA THR A 165 11.79 9.63 -6.55
C THR A 165 12.88 9.87 -7.59
N GLU A 166 12.52 10.26 -8.82
CA GLU A 166 13.50 10.58 -9.87
C GLU A 166 14.40 11.76 -9.46
N CYS A 167 13.92 12.63 -8.57
CA CYS A 167 14.67 13.78 -8.06
C CYS A 167 15.74 13.42 -7.01
N PHE A 168 15.70 12.26 -6.35
CA PHE A 168 16.64 11.98 -5.24
C PHE A 168 18.04 11.55 -5.68
N SER A 169 18.24 11.23 -6.96
CA SER A 169 19.48 10.62 -7.44
C SER A 169 20.60 11.58 -7.86
N SER A 170 20.38 12.90 -7.97
CA SER A 170 21.37 13.76 -8.65
C SER A 170 22.64 14.08 -7.85
N ASP A 171 22.55 14.20 -6.51
CA ASP A 171 23.63 14.83 -5.72
C ASP A 171 24.28 13.88 -4.70
N LYS A 172 23.85 12.61 -4.62
CA LYS A 172 24.36 11.65 -3.63
C LYS A 172 25.57 10.88 -4.16
N ILE A 173 26.65 10.87 -3.37
CA ILE A 173 27.93 10.25 -3.75
C ILE A 173 27.88 8.73 -3.56
N GLU A 174 27.21 8.27 -2.49
CA GLU A 174 27.13 6.85 -2.14
C GLU A 174 25.69 6.35 -2.33
N THR A 175 25.47 5.58 -3.38
CA THR A 175 24.13 5.12 -3.82
C THR A 175 23.89 3.63 -3.59
N PHE A 176 24.93 2.84 -3.31
CA PHE A 176 24.83 1.38 -3.15
C PHE A 176 24.93 0.91 -1.70
N ARG A 177 25.40 1.77 -0.79
CA ARG A 177 25.54 1.45 0.64
C ARG A 177 24.49 2.20 1.44
N ALA A 178 23.72 1.50 2.27
CA ALA A 178 22.79 2.14 3.20
C ALA A 178 23.56 2.88 4.29
N CYS A 179 23.12 4.08 4.68
CA CYS A 179 23.78 4.80 5.79
C CYS A 179 23.64 4.03 7.10
N CYS A 180 22.51 3.40 7.33
CA CYS A 180 22.22 2.69 8.57
C CYS A 180 21.85 1.22 8.28
N GLY A 181 22.37 0.32 9.12
CA GLY A 181 22.15 -1.12 9.02
C GLY A 181 23.37 -1.91 9.47
N LYS A 182 23.59 -3.08 8.87
CA LYS A 182 24.76 -3.92 9.18
C LYS A 182 25.10 -4.82 8.01
N GLY A 183 26.38 -5.15 7.87
CA GLY A 183 26.87 -6.14 6.92
C GLY A 183 27.56 -5.50 5.72
N GLU A 184 28.36 -6.28 5.02
CA GLU A 184 29.06 -5.84 3.81
C GLU A 184 28.48 -6.57 2.59
N PRO A 185 28.57 -5.98 1.39
CA PRO A 185 29.16 -4.66 1.09
C PRO A 185 28.19 -3.46 1.22
N TYR A 186 26.90 -3.72 1.47
CA TYR A 186 25.83 -2.71 1.31
C TYR A 186 25.29 -2.12 2.62
N ASN A 187 25.83 -2.51 3.78
CA ASN A 187 25.27 -2.16 5.10
C ASN A 187 23.80 -2.59 5.27
N LEU A 188 23.40 -3.66 4.59
CA LEU A 188 22.03 -4.20 4.59
C LEU A 188 22.04 -5.63 5.15
N SER A 189 21.22 -5.85 6.18
CA SER A 189 20.98 -7.18 6.77
C SER A 189 19.50 -7.40 6.98
N LEU A 190 19.00 -8.57 6.58
CA LEU A 190 17.61 -9.01 6.83
C LEU A 190 17.35 -9.39 8.30
N GLN A 191 18.36 -9.27 9.16
CA GLN A 191 18.26 -9.60 10.59
C GLN A 191 18.56 -8.40 11.49
N ILE A 192 19.39 -7.45 11.00
CA ILE A 192 19.84 -6.28 11.76
C ILE A 192 19.45 -5.04 10.96
N TYR A 193 18.24 -4.56 11.24
CA TYR A 193 17.68 -3.34 10.64
C TYR A 193 18.12 -2.09 11.39
N CYS A 194 17.89 -0.94 10.77
CA CYS A 194 17.99 0.35 11.46
C CYS A 194 17.13 0.40 12.73
N GLY A 195 17.70 0.97 13.79
CA GLY A 195 17.11 0.97 15.14
C GLY A 195 17.49 -0.25 15.99
N SER A 196 18.07 -1.30 15.41
CA SER A 196 18.68 -2.38 16.19
C SER A 196 19.93 -1.88 16.93
N PRO A 197 20.17 -2.28 18.19
CA PRO A 197 21.41 -1.97 18.90
C PRO A 197 22.67 -2.50 18.21
N ALA A 198 22.54 -3.51 17.35
CA ALA A 198 23.64 -4.09 16.59
C ALA A 198 23.91 -3.38 15.24
N ALA A 199 23.05 -2.43 14.85
CA ALA A 199 23.21 -1.67 13.62
C ALA A 199 24.26 -0.56 13.78
N THR A 200 24.95 -0.25 12.68
CA THR A 200 25.89 0.87 12.56
C THR A 200 25.30 1.95 11.67
N VAL A 201 25.61 3.22 11.98
CA VAL A 201 25.21 4.39 11.20
C VAL A 201 26.46 5.04 10.60
N CYS A 202 26.35 5.52 9.37
CA CYS A 202 27.42 6.20 8.66
C CYS A 202 27.74 7.57 9.30
N PRO A 203 28.98 8.09 9.17
CA PRO A 203 29.35 9.39 9.76
C PRO A 203 28.60 10.59 9.16
N ASP A 204 28.21 10.50 7.88
CA ASP A 204 27.55 11.57 7.15
C ASP A 204 26.33 11.05 6.36
N PRO A 205 25.13 11.07 6.97
CA PRO A 205 23.90 10.66 6.30
C PRO A 205 23.56 11.50 5.06
N SER A 206 24.09 12.73 4.95
CA SER A 206 23.80 13.61 3.82
C SER A 206 24.39 13.11 2.49
N LYS A 207 25.39 12.22 2.54
CA LYS A 207 26.04 11.63 1.34
C LYS A 207 25.38 10.36 0.80
N HIS A 208 24.45 9.78 1.55
CA HIS A 208 23.81 8.50 1.22
C HIS A 208 22.37 8.71 0.74
N ILE A 209 21.88 7.79 -0.09
CA ILE A 209 20.44 7.60 -0.33
C ILE A 209 19.92 6.71 0.82
N ASN A 210 18.93 7.18 1.57
CA ASN A 210 18.25 6.37 2.58
C ASN A 210 17.23 5.43 1.92
#